data_AF-A0A530BDR4-F1
#
_entry.id   AF-A0A530BDR4-F1
#
_cell.length_a   1.000
_cell.length_b   1.000
_cell.length_c   1.000
_cell.angle_alpha   90.00
_cell.angle_beta   90.00
_cell.angle_gamma   90.00
#
_symmetry.space_group_name_H-M   'P 1'
#
loop_
_entity.id
_entity.type
_entity.pdbx_description
1 polymer ?
#
loop_
_entity_poly.entity_id
_entity_poly.type
_entity_poly.pdbx_seq_one_letter_code
_entity_poly.pdbx_strand_id
1 'polypeptide(L)'
;GGPILDAQNKGQGGVPSSVASPAIDEAEQRRRAEEEAARTSRVFFQTAQQDARTEEASAPAGIDLASQNGQPNGQDRQLAFLSAAADRRTVAPDHVTPAASPYVLQAGAVIPAALITGIRSDLPGQISAQVTENVYDSPTGRSLLIPQGTRVIGQYDSAIGPGQRRVLLVWNRLIFPDGRSIVLERQPGADAEGYAGLEDGVDYHWGELFKAAALSTVLSVGAQAGSSDQDSDLVRALRSGASDSVSQVGQQVVQRQLAFAPTLMIRPGFPVRVLVTRDLALEPYGG
;
A
#
# COMPACT_ATOMS: atom_id res chain seq x y z
N GLY A 1 69.12 -15.52 -63.00
CA GLY A 1 68.82 -14.14 -63.40
C GLY A 1 68.78 -14.07 -64.91
N GLY A 2 67.60 -13.76 -65.46
CA GLY A 2 67.27 -13.53 -66.87
C GLY A 2 67.16 -14.78 -67.76
N PRO A 3 66.44 -14.74 -68.90
CA PRO A 3 65.20 -14.01 -69.26
C PRO A 3 64.16 -14.92 -70.02
N ILE A 4 62.84 -14.77 -69.82
CA ILE A 4 61.81 -14.06 -70.65
C ILE A 4 61.50 -14.69 -72.03
N LEU A 5 60.25 -15.19 -72.13
CA LEU A 5 59.19 -15.01 -73.14
C LEU A 5 59.54 -15.06 -74.65
N ASP A 6 58.80 -15.92 -75.38
CA ASP A 6 57.74 -15.54 -76.34
C ASP A 6 57.42 -16.75 -77.25
N ALA A 7 56.21 -17.29 -77.20
CA ALA A 7 55.06 -16.90 -78.01
C ALA A 7 55.31 -17.14 -79.53
N GLN A 8 54.81 -18.26 -80.05
CA GLN A 8 53.64 -18.32 -80.95
C GLN A 8 53.93 -17.88 -82.40
N ASN A 9 53.92 -18.82 -83.37
CA ASN A 9 52.95 -18.79 -84.49
C ASN A 9 53.02 -19.99 -85.45
N LYS A 10 51.89 -20.22 -86.14
CA LYS A 10 51.57 -21.10 -87.31
C LYS A 10 51.28 -22.57 -86.96
N GLY A 11 50.05 -23.10 -87.06
CA GLY A 11 49.00 -22.96 -88.10
C GLY A 11 49.30 -23.99 -89.20
N GLN A 12 48.47 -24.92 -89.70
CA GLN A 12 47.02 -25.16 -89.91
C GLN A 12 46.84 -26.70 -90.06
N GLY A 13 45.70 -27.39 -90.17
CA GLY A 13 44.28 -27.09 -90.37
C GLY A 13 43.48 -28.42 -90.53
N GLY A 14 42.15 -28.37 -90.56
CA GLY A 14 41.27 -29.51 -90.92
C GLY A 14 39.87 -29.49 -90.28
N VAL A 15 38.84 -29.12 -91.06
CA VAL A 15 37.37 -29.15 -90.82
C VAL A 15 36.74 -30.50 -91.27
N PRO A 16 35.46 -30.90 -90.97
CA PRO A 16 34.27 -30.09 -90.63
C PRO A 16 33.31 -30.61 -89.52
N SER A 17 32.23 -29.84 -89.32
CA SER A 17 31.19 -29.85 -88.28
C SER A 17 30.16 -31.00 -88.31
N SER A 18 29.61 -31.36 -87.14
CA SER A 18 28.18 -31.72 -86.96
C SER A 18 27.73 -31.43 -85.51
N VAL A 19 26.48 -30.98 -85.36
CA VAL A 19 25.88 -30.45 -84.13
C VAL A 19 25.49 -31.58 -83.16
N ALA A 20 25.84 -31.44 -81.88
CA ALA A 20 25.23 -32.19 -80.78
C ALA A 20 25.09 -31.28 -79.54
N SER A 21 23.85 -31.00 -79.14
CA SER A 21 23.52 -30.36 -77.87
C SER A 21 23.87 -31.30 -76.70
N PRO A 22 24.40 -30.80 -75.56
CA PRO A 22 24.34 -31.54 -74.30
C PRO A 22 23.22 -30.98 -73.40
N ALA A 23 22.55 -31.91 -72.74
CA ALA A 23 21.42 -31.74 -71.86
C ALA A 23 21.71 -30.78 -70.68
N ILE A 24 20.68 -30.03 -70.29
CA ILE A 24 20.69 -29.23 -69.08
C ILE A 24 20.58 -30.20 -67.89
N ASP A 25 21.55 -30.16 -66.98
CA ASP A 25 21.56 -30.97 -65.75
C ASP A 25 20.33 -30.62 -64.89
N GLU A 26 19.36 -31.54 -64.83
CA GLU A 26 18.14 -31.39 -63.99
C GLU A 26 18.46 -31.14 -62.51
N ALA A 27 19.64 -31.57 -62.06
CA ALA A 27 20.13 -31.35 -60.72
C ALA A 27 20.42 -29.87 -60.42
N GLU A 28 20.94 -29.11 -61.38
CA GLU A 28 21.20 -27.68 -61.19
C GLU A 28 19.91 -26.85 -61.18
N GLN A 29 18.90 -27.26 -61.96
CA GLN A 29 17.60 -26.59 -61.97
C GLN A 29 16.85 -26.76 -60.64
N ARG A 30 16.89 -27.96 -60.04
CA ARG A 30 16.27 -28.19 -58.72
C ARG A 30 16.88 -27.33 -57.62
N ARG A 31 18.20 -27.17 -57.63
CA ARG A 31 18.90 -26.34 -56.64
C ARG A 31 18.54 -24.86 -56.77
N ARG A 32 18.39 -24.35 -58.00
CA ARG A 32 17.91 -22.96 -58.22
C ARG A 32 16.44 -22.77 -57.84
N ALA A 33 15.58 -23.76 -58.09
CA ALA A 33 14.18 -23.70 -57.69
C ALA A 33 13.99 -23.68 -56.16
N GLU A 34 14.83 -24.43 -55.42
CA GLU A 34 14.85 -24.37 -53.95
C GLU A 34 15.32 -23.00 -53.42
N GLU A 35 16.36 -22.42 -54.04
CA GLU A 35 16.86 -21.09 -53.67
C GLU A 35 15.83 -19.97 -53.94
N GLU A 36 15.04 -20.08 -55.02
CA GLU A 36 13.97 -19.11 -55.34
C GLU A 36 12.72 -19.28 -54.46
N ALA A 37 12.38 -20.52 -54.06
CA ALA A 37 11.31 -20.79 -53.11
C ALA A 37 11.65 -20.26 -51.70
N ALA A 38 12.91 -20.34 -51.29
CA ALA A 38 13.37 -19.76 -50.03
C ALA A 38 13.25 -18.23 -50.03
N ARG A 39 13.55 -17.58 -51.16
CA ARG A 39 13.50 -16.11 -51.31
C ARG A 39 12.07 -15.56 -51.40
N THR A 40 11.07 -16.39 -51.73
CA THR A 40 9.66 -15.98 -51.91
C THR A 40 8.72 -16.44 -50.80
N SER A 41 9.24 -17.01 -49.71
CA SER A 41 8.45 -17.42 -48.52
C SER A 41 7.92 -16.20 -47.72
N ARG A 42 6.93 -15.51 -48.30
CA ARG A 42 6.14 -14.42 -47.69
C ARG A 42 5.11 -14.95 -46.68
N VAL A 43 5.51 -15.81 -45.74
CA VAL A 43 4.59 -16.37 -44.74
C VAL A 43 4.70 -15.67 -43.37
N PHE A 44 5.59 -14.69 -43.20
CA PHE A 44 5.84 -14.11 -41.87
C PHE A 44 5.59 -12.61 -41.67
N PHE A 45 5.06 -11.87 -42.66
CA PHE A 45 4.63 -10.48 -42.41
C PHE A 45 3.37 -10.14 -43.19
N GLN A 46 2.22 -10.48 -42.61
CA GLN A 46 0.92 -9.95 -43.02
C GLN A 46 0.02 -9.70 -41.80
N THR A 47 0.48 -8.85 -40.88
CA THR A 47 -0.40 -8.09 -39.98
C THR A 47 0.31 -6.80 -39.62
N ALA A 48 0.46 -5.92 -40.60
CA ALA A 48 0.52 -4.49 -40.33
C ALA A 48 -0.36 -3.81 -41.38
N GLN A 49 -1.36 -3.10 -40.85
CA GLN A 49 -2.04 -1.96 -41.47
C GLN A 49 -3.39 -2.21 -42.16
N GLN A 50 -4.45 -2.10 -41.36
CA GLN A 50 -5.56 -1.22 -41.74
C GLN A 50 -6.21 -0.58 -40.50
N ASP A 51 -5.94 0.71 -40.32
CA ASP A 51 -6.63 1.62 -39.40
C ASP A 51 -8.06 1.91 -39.86
N ALA A 52 -9.01 1.88 -38.94
CA ALA A 52 -10.22 2.71 -38.99
C ALA A 52 -10.81 2.92 -37.58
N ARG A 53 -10.49 4.10 -37.02
CA ARG A 53 -11.12 4.89 -35.94
C ARG A 53 -12.57 4.52 -35.56
N THR A 54 -12.87 4.41 -34.26
CA THR A 54 -13.97 5.17 -33.59
C THR A 54 -13.84 5.14 -32.05
N GLU A 55 -13.78 6.35 -31.45
CA GLU A 55 -14.28 6.77 -30.12
C GLU A 55 -14.04 5.91 -28.87
N GLU A 56 -13.04 6.32 -28.07
CA GLU A 56 -13.00 6.05 -26.62
C GLU A 56 -13.98 6.97 -25.89
N ALA A 57 -15.11 6.41 -25.45
CA ALA A 57 -15.93 6.95 -24.39
C ALA A 57 -15.73 6.08 -23.13
N SER A 58 -15.11 6.68 -22.12
CA SER A 58 -14.90 6.11 -20.78
C SER A 58 -16.21 6.09 -19.99
N ALA A 59 -16.65 4.91 -19.51
CA ALA A 59 -17.28 4.63 -18.20
C ALA A 59 -17.88 3.20 -18.16
N PRO A 60 -18.29 2.70 -16.98
CA PRO A 60 -17.50 2.05 -15.95
C PRO A 60 -17.65 0.51 -15.98
N ALA A 61 -16.81 -0.20 -15.22
CA ALA A 61 -17.03 -1.60 -14.90
C ALA A 61 -18.31 -1.75 -14.05
N GLY A 62 -19.44 -1.93 -14.74
CA GLY A 62 -20.69 -2.40 -14.15
C GLY A 62 -20.52 -3.87 -13.81
N ILE A 63 -20.71 -4.20 -12.53
CA ILE A 63 -20.97 -5.58 -12.11
C ILE A 63 -22.29 -5.95 -12.76
N ASP A 64 -22.24 -6.73 -13.84
CA ASP A 64 -23.44 -7.24 -14.50
C ASP A 64 -24.06 -8.34 -13.62
N LEU A 65 -24.91 -7.91 -12.70
CA LEU A 65 -25.72 -8.78 -11.84
C LEU A 65 -26.96 -9.26 -12.60
N ALA A 66 -26.78 -9.75 -13.83
CA ALA A 66 -27.85 -10.28 -14.67
C ALA A 66 -27.41 -11.57 -15.41
N SER A 67 -27.10 -12.62 -14.64
CA SER A 67 -27.26 -14.01 -15.09
C SER A 67 -27.27 -14.97 -13.91
N GLN A 68 -28.28 -14.83 -13.05
CA GLN A 68 -28.78 -15.96 -12.29
C GLN A 68 -29.95 -16.54 -13.09
N ASN A 69 -29.71 -17.55 -13.93
CA ASN A 69 -30.67 -18.63 -14.25
C ASN A 69 -30.18 -19.51 -15.42
N GLY A 70 -29.08 -20.21 -15.19
CA GLY A 70 -28.65 -21.32 -16.03
C GLY A 70 -27.40 -21.90 -15.41
N GLN A 71 -27.54 -22.89 -14.53
CA GLN A 71 -26.39 -23.69 -14.15
C GLN A 71 -25.82 -24.28 -15.44
N PRO A 72 -24.59 -23.92 -15.86
CA PRO A 72 -24.02 -24.51 -17.06
C PRO A 72 -23.97 -26.01 -16.83
N ASN A 73 -24.52 -26.78 -17.78
CA ASN A 73 -24.51 -28.24 -17.68
C ASN A 73 -23.06 -28.69 -17.47
N GLY A 74 -22.84 -29.79 -16.74
CA GLY A 74 -21.48 -30.30 -16.49
C GLY A 74 -20.67 -30.51 -17.79
N GLN A 75 -21.37 -30.78 -18.89
CA GLN A 75 -20.82 -30.91 -20.24
C GLN A 75 -20.32 -29.56 -20.79
N ASP A 76 -21.04 -28.45 -20.59
CA ASP A 76 -20.62 -27.12 -21.04
C ASP A 76 -19.38 -26.65 -20.27
N ARG A 77 -19.31 -26.95 -18.97
CA ARG A 77 -18.12 -26.64 -18.14
C ARG A 77 -16.91 -27.48 -18.58
N GLN A 78 -17.13 -28.74 -18.95
CA GLN A 78 -16.06 -29.62 -19.43
C GLN A 78 -15.58 -29.23 -20.83
N LEU A 79 -16.48 -28.86 -21.73
CA LEU A 79 -16.12 -28.31 -23.04
C LEU A 79 -15.35 -27.00 -22.90
N ALA A 80 -15.80 -26.08 -22.04
CA ALA A 80 -15.10 -24.84 -21.75
C ALA A 80 -13.70 -25.06 -21.14
N PHE A 81 -13.54 -26.12 -20.34
CA PHE A 81 -12.23 -26.50 -19.79
C PHE A 81 -11.30 -27.08 -20.86
N LEU A 82 -11.81 -27.94 -21.76
CA LEU A 82 -11.03 -28.53 -22.85
C LEU A 82 -10.72 -27.53 -23.96
N SER A 83 -11.60 -26.56 -24.19
CA SER A 83 -11.43 -25.48 -25.18
C SER A 83 -10.74 -24.25 -24.61
N ALA A 84 -10.37 -24.25 -23.32
CA ALA A 84 -9.61 -23.17 -22.74
C ALA A 84 -8.29 -23.00 -23.49
N ALA A 85 -7.94 -21.77 -23.85
CA ALA A 85 -6.67 -21.50 -24.48
C ALA A 85 -5.54 -22.02 -23.58
N ALA A 86 -4.65 -22.84 -24.14
CA ALA A 86 -3.52 -23.38 -23.39
C ALA A 86 -2.73 -22.23 -22.76
N ASP A 87 -2.58 -22.23 -21.43
CA ASP A 87 -1.75 -21.25 -20.76
C ASP A 87 -0.29 -21.53 -21.10
N ARG A 88 0.30 -20.66 -21.92
CA ARG A 88 1.70 -20.76 -22.35
C ARG A 88 2.66 -20.07 -21.37
N ARG A 89 2.17 -19.56 -20.24
CA ARG A 89 3.01 -18.99 -19.18
C ARG A 89 3.74 -20.12 -18.46
N THR A 90 4.98 -20.35 -18.86
CA THR A 90 5.88 -21.31 -18.21
C THR A 90 6.64 -20.71 -17.02
N VAL A 91 6.60 -19.39 -16.88
CA VAL A 91 7.25 -18.63 -15.80
C VAL A 91 6.22 -17.68 -15.19
N ALA A 92 6.28 -17.51 -13.87
CA ALA A 92 5.49 -16.50 -13.17
C ALA A 92 5.81 -15.10 -13.74
N PRO A 93 4.80 -14.22 -13.90
CA PRO A 93 5.02 -12.87 -14.41
C PRO A 93 5.90 -12.03 -13.46
N ASP A 94 5.76 -12.28 -12.15
CA ASP A 94 6.53 -11.61 -11.12
C ASP A 94 7.89 -12.27 -10.94
N HIS A 95 8.91 -11.43 -10.79
CA HIS A 95 10.30 -11.83 -10.60
C HIS A 95 10.94 -10.95 -9.54
N VAL A 96 12.07 -11.42 -9.00
CA VAL A 96 12.88 -10.63 -8.06
C VAL A 96 13.34 -9.37 -8.78
N THR A 97 12.90 -8.21 -8.30
CA THR A 97 13.32 -6.91 -8.81
C THR A 97 14.48 -6.36 -7.98
N PRO A 98 15.52 -5.79 -8.61
CA PRO A 98 16.56 -5.09 -7.88
C PRO A 98 15.96 -3.88 -7.13
N ALA A 99 16.63 -3.46 -6.06
CA ALA A 99 16.28 -2.23 -5.37
C ALA A 99 16.36 -1.02 -6.33
N ALA A 100 15.43 -0.08 -6.19
CA ALA A 100 15.37 1.12 -7.04
C ALA A 100 16.61 2.02 -6.89
N SER A 101 17.29 1.95 -5.75
CA SER A 101 18.51 2.69 -5.42
C SER A 101 19.38 1.86 -4.47
N PRO A 102 20.73 1.99 -4.51
CA PRO A 102 21.60 1.44 -3.46
C PRO A 102 21.33 2.09 -2.09
N TYR A 103 20.73 3.27 -2.07
CA TYR A 103 20.39 4.04 -0.88
C TYR A 103 18.87 4.04 -0.70
N VAL A 104 18.35 2.90 -0.24
CA VAL A 104 16.91 2.71 -0.07
C VAL A 104 16.59 2.35 1.37
N LEU A 105 15.53 2.97 1.88
CA LEU A 105 14.85 2.53 3.10
C LEU A 105 13.60 1.76 2.67
N GLN A 106 13.63 0.44 2.78
CA GLN A 106 12.57 -0.44 2.27
C GLN A 106 11.33 -0.41 3.15
N ALA A 107 10.19 -0.77 2.54
CA ALA A 107 8.96 -1.01 3.28
C ALA A 107 9.19 -2.01 4.44
N GLY A 108 8.56 -1.75 5.58
CA GLY A 108 8.77 -2.46 6.84
C GLY A 108 9.83 -1.84 7.75
N ALA A 109 10.66 -0.92 7.24
CA ALA A 109 11.61 -0.20 8.08
C ALA A 109 10.90 0.74 9.07
N VAL A 110 11.56 0.98 10.21
CA VAL A 110 11.04 1.79 11.31
C VAL A 110 11.94 2.99 11.55
N ILE A 111 11.37 4.19 11.54
CA ILE A 111 12.10 5.41 11.93
C ILE A 111 11.72 5.75 13.37
N PRO A 112 12.64 5.63 14.34
CA PRO A 112 12.41 6.00 15.73
C PRO A 112 12.37 7.51 15.90
N ALA A 113 11.32 8.02 16.54
CA ALA A 113 11.18 9.43 16.84
C ALA A 113 10.52 9.66 18.20
N ALA A 114 10.52 10.91 18.66
CA ALA A 114 9.79 11.34 19.84
C ALA A 114 9.00 12.61 19.51
N LEU A 115 7.77 12.70 20.01
CA LEU A 115 6.92 13.87 19.80
C LEU A 115 7.58 15.12 20.38
N ILE A 116 7.58 16.21 19.62
CA ILE A 116 7.91 17.55 20.13
C ILE A 116 6.62 18.20 20.68
N THR A 117 5.51 18.01 19.97
CA THR A 117 4.18 18.53 20.33
C THR A 117 3.36 17.48 21.05
N GLY A 118 2.55 17.88 22.03
CA GLY A 118 1.53 17.00 22.60
C GLY A 118 0.35 16.78 21.65
N ILE A 119 -0.44 15.75 21.92
CA ILE A 119 -1.69 15.45 21.21
C ILE A 119 -2.84 15.51 22.21
N ARG A 120 -3.92 16.17 21.83
CA ARG A 120 -5.20 16.16 22.53
C ARG A 120 -6.27 15.81 21.51
N SER A 121 -7.05 14.78 21.77
CA SER A 121 -8.01 14.27 20.79
C SER A 121 -9.31 15.06 20.69
N ASP A 122 -9.39 16.23 21.31
CA ASP A 122 -10.57 17.10 21.23
C ASP A 122 -10.67 17.80 19.86
N LEU A 123 -9.53 18.04 19.20
CA LEU A 123 -9.45 18.69 17.90
C LEU A 123 -8.38 18.03 17.03
N PRO A 124 -8.62 17.85 15.72
CA PRO A 124 -7.59 17.32 14.83
C PRO A 124 -6.52 18.40 14.62
N GLY A 125 -5.28 17.99 14.39
CA GLY A 125 -4.19 18.94 14.31
C GLY A 125 -2.92 18.41 13.67
N GLN A 126 -2.04 19.35 13.36
CA GLN A 126 -0.67 19.05 12.92
C GLN A 126 0.21 18.77 14.13
N ILE A 127 1.11 17.80 13.99
CA ILE A 127 2.09 17.41 14.99
C ILE A 127 3.49 17.42 14.43
N SER A 128 4.46 17.53 15.32
CA SER A 128 5.88 17.37 14.99
C SER A 128 6.56 16.41 15.96
N ALA A 129 7.49 15.63 15.42
CA ALA A 129 8.37 14.74 16.15
C ALA A 129 9.82 14.94 15.69
N GLN A 130 10.76 14.44 16.48
CA GLN A 130 12.18 14.44 16.17
C GLN A 130 12.69 13.01 16.16
N VAL A 131 13.41 12.65 15.10
CA VAL A 131 14.10 11.36 14.99
C VAL A 131 15.13 11.23 16.10
N THR A 132 15.06 10.14 16.87
CA THR A 132 15.87 9.93 18.07
C THR A 132 17.15 9.14 17.80
N GLU A 133 17.22 8.40 16.68
CA GLU A 133 18.36 7.55 16.34
C GLU A 133 18.63 7.60 14.83
N ASN A 134 19.88 7.35 14.45
CA ASN A 134 20.29 7.27 13.05
C ASN A 134 19.64 6.07 12.35
N VAL A 135 19.06 6.29 11.17
CA VAL A 135 18.51 5.22 10.31
C VAL A 135 19.38 5.06 9.08
N TYR A 136 19.79 3.81 8.85
CA TYR A 136 20.66 3.41 7.75
C TYR A 136 19.86 2.71 6.65
N ASP A 137 20.49 2.51 5.50
CA ASP A 137 19.90 1.78 4.37
C ASP A 137 19.48 0.35 4.77
N SER A 138 18.36 -0.12 4.21
CA SER A 138 17.84 -1.46 4.52
C SER A 138 18.71 -2.61 4.01
N PRO A 139 19.30 -2.54 2.78
CA PRO A 139 20.05 -3.68 2.25
C PRO A 139 21.38 -3.97 2.96
N THR A 140 22.14 -2.93 3.32
CA THR A 140 23.50 -3.07 3.88
C THR A 140 23.64 -2.56 5.31
N GLY A 141 22.80 -1.61 5.74
CA GLY A 141 22.87 -1.00 7.05
C GLY A 141 24.13 -0.14 7.28
N ARG A 142 24.74 0.38 6.22
CA ARG A 142 26.05 1.08 6.26
C ARG A 142 25.94 2.56 5.91
N SER A 143 25.03 2.91 5.00
CA SER A 143 24.81 4.27 4.54
C SER A 143 23.80 4.96 5.44
N LEU A 144 24.21 6.05 6.11
CA LEU A 144 23.30 6.87 6.90
C LEU A 144 22.31 7.57 5.96
N LEU A 145 21.02 7.28 6.08
CA LEU A 145 19.99 7.90 5.24
C LEU A 145 19.21 8.97 6.00
N ILE A 146 18.85 8.69 7.26
CA ILE A 146 18.10 9.64 8.10
C ILE A 146 18.88 9.85 9.40
N PRO A 147 19.55 11.00 9.58
CA PRO A 147 20.27 11.31 10.81
C PRO A 147 19.32 11.58 11.97
N GLN A 148 19.78 11.27 13.17
CA GLN A 148 19.20 11.74 14.41
C GLN A 148 19.03 13.28 14.36
N GLY A 149 17.91 13.76 14.90
CA GLY A 149 17.57 15.18 14.88
C GLY A 149 16.74 15.61 13.68
N THR A 150 16.56 14.76 12.66
CA THR A 150 15.59 14.97 11.56
C THR A 150 14.20 15.25 12.14
N ARG A 151 13.52 16.26 11.61
CA ARG A 151 12.16 16.61 12.04
C ARG A 151 11.13 15.88 11.20
N VAL A 152 10.18 15.23 11.84
CA VAL A 152 9.05 14.54 11.21
C VAL A 152 7.80 15.40 11.42
N ILE A 153 7.07 15.67 10.35
CA ILE A 153 5.80 16.40 10.37
C ILE A 153 4.67 15.43 10.08
N GLY A 154 3.62 15.46 10.89
CA GLY A 154 2.46 14.59 10.77
C GLY A 154 1.15 15.29 11.11
N GLN A 155 0.09 14.52 11.09
CA GLN A 155 -1.27 14.94 11.44
C GLN A 155 -1.95 13.80 12.20
N TYR A 156 -2.85 14.15 13.11
CA TYR A 156 -3.71 13.20 13.79
C TYR A 156 -5.18 13.58 13.62
N ASP A 157 -6.05 12.58 13.74
CA ASP A 157 -7.50 12.77 13.74
C ASP A 157 -8.03 12.77 15.18
N SER A 158 -9.11 13.51 15.41
CA SER A 158 -9.82 13.59 16.70
C SER A 158 -10.98 12.60 16.79
N ALA A 159 -11.30 11.87 15.71
CA ALA A 159 -12.37 10.89 15.71
C ALA A 159 -12.05 9.69 16.63
N ILE A 160 -12.55 9.73 17.87
CA ILE A 160 -12.50 8.63 18.83
C ILE A 160 -13.90 8.03 18.95
N GLY A 161 -14.04 6.78 18.52
CA GLY A 161 -15.26 6.02 18.75
C GLY A 161 -15.43 5.61 20.22
N PRO A 162 -16.65 5.26 20.66
CA PRO A 162 -16.87 4.72 22.00
C PRO A 162 -15.94 3.53 22.27
N GLY A 163 -15.20 3.57 23.37
CA GLY A 163 -14.26 2.51 23.78
C GLY A 163 -12.89 2.56 23.11
N GLN A 164 -12.63 3.48 22.17
CA GLN A 164 -11.32 3.66 21.56
C GLN A 164 -10.37 4.41 22.52
N ARG A 165 -9.16 3.86 22.68
CA ARG A 165 -8.12 4.37 23.61
C ARG A 165 -6.85 4.84 22.91
N ARG A 166 -6.84 4.80 21.58
CA ARG A 166 -5.67 5.08 20.74
C ARG A 166 -5.96 6.17 19.73
N VAL A 167 -5.03 7.11 19.61
CA VAL A 167 -5.08 8.18 18.59
C VAL A 167 -4.34 7.70 17.35
N LEU A 168 -5.04 7.68 16.21
CA LEU A 168 -4.44 7.40 14.92
C LEU A 168 -3.76 8.66 14.38
N LEU A 169 -2.54 8.47 13.85
CA LEU A 169 -1.79 9.55 13.23
C LEU A 169 -1.03 9.07 12.01
N VAL A 170 -0.69 10.02 11.15
CA VAL A 170 0.08 9.82 9.94
C VAL A 170 1.23 10.81 9.85
N TRP A 171 2.30 10.43 9.17
CA TRP A 171 3.49 11.23 8.95
C TRP A 171 3.60 11.61 7.47
N ASN A 172 3.74 12.90 7.21
CA ASN A 172 3.64 13.47 5.87
C ASN A 172 4.98 13.90 5.30
N ARG A 173 5.95 14.28 6.14
CA ARG A 173 7.23 14.84 5.67
C ARG A 173 8.36 14.66 6.67
N LEU A 174 9.55 14.32 6.17
CA LEU A 174 10.81 14.44 6.88
C LEU A 174 11.55 15.71 6.45
N ILE A 175 12.17 16.38 7.40
CA ILE A 175 13.02 17.56 7.18
C ILE A 175 14.36 17.27 7.85
N PHE A 176 15.39 17.10 7.03
CA PHE A 176 16.74 16.80 7.46
C PHE A 176 17.39 18.01 8.15
N PRO A 177 18.42 17.81 8.99
CA PRO A 177 19.09 18.91 9.68
C PRO A 177 19.77 19.92 8.74
N ASP A 178 20.12 19.50 7.52
CA ASP A 178 20.69 20.34 6.44
C ASP A 178 19.63 21.14 5.65
N GLY A 179 18.35 21.00 5.99
CA GLY A 179 17.23 21.69 5.34
C GLY A 179 16.62 20.96 4.15
N ARG A 180 17.19 19.84 3.69
CA ARG A 180 16.55 18.99 2.68
C ARG A 180 15.27 18.37 3.25
N SER A 181 14.35 17.93 2.39
CA SER A 181 13.13 17.28 2.83
C SER A 181 12.63 16.23 1.85
N ILE A 182 11.91 15.24 2.36
CA ILE A 182 11.21 14.22 1.57
C ILE A 182 9.78 14.04 2.10
N VAL A 183 8.84 13.85 1.18
CA VAL A 183 7.43 13.58 1.49
C VAL A 183 7.26 12.09 1.79
N LEU A 184 6.51 11.79 2.85
CA LEU A 184 6.29 10.44 3.39
C LEU A 184 4.95 9.82 2.95
N GLU A 185 4.19 10.44 2.06
CA GLU A 185 2.90 9.91 1.57
C GLU A 185 1.94 9.39 2.65
N ARG A 186 1.90 10.04 3.83
CA ARG A 186 1.05 9.66 4.98
C ARG A 186 1.40 8.29 5.59
N GLN A 187 2.69 8.05 5.86
CA GLN A 187 3.14 6.87 6.59
C GLN A 187 2.40 6.72 7.94
N PRO A 188 1.90 5.52 8.31
CA PRO A 188 1.23 5.31 9.58
C PRO A 188 2.18 5.47 10.77
N GLY A 189 1.65 6.02 11.86
CA GLY A 189 2.34 6.07 13.15
C GLY A 189 2.02 4.89 14.04
N ALA A 190 3.02 4.41 14.76
CA ALA A 190 2.92 3.37 15.78
C ALA A 190 3.55 3.83 17.10
N ASP A 191 3.18 3.17 18.19
CA ASP A 191 3.84 3.33 19.49
C ASP A 191 5.22 2.62 19.52
N ALA A 192 5.91 2.72 20.64
CA ALA A 192 7.24 2.12 20.81
C ALA A 192 7.23 0.58 20.73
N GLU A 193 6.08 -0.07 20.96
CA GLU A 193 5.90 -1.52 20.89
C GLU A 193 5.48 -1.96 19.47
N GLY A 194 5.17 -1.02 18.57
CA GLY A 194 4.82 -1.28 17.18
C GLY A 194 3.32 -1.41 16.93
N TYR A 195 2.46 -1.16 17.92
CA TYR A 195 1.02 -1.11 17.71
C TYR A 195 0.62 0.19 17.01
N ALA A 196 -0.39 0.13 16.14
CA ALA A 196 -0.87 1.30 15.43
C ALA A 196 -1.49 2.34 16.37
N GLY A 197 -1.22 3.61 16.09
CA GLY A 197 -1.66 4.74 16.91
C GLY A 197 -0.94 4.81 18.26
N LEU A 198 -1.27 5.84 19.03
CA LEU A 198 -0.64 6.12 20.32
C LEU A 198 -1.64 6.00 21.48
N GLU A 199 -1.18 5.46 22.61
CA GLU A 199 -1.89 5.41 23.89
C GLU A 199 -0.95 5.88 25.00
N ASP A 200 -1.40 6.83 25.82
CA ASP A 200 -0.68 7.33 27.00
C ASP A 200 -1.69 7.58 28.12
N GLY A 201 -2.10 8.84 28.34
CA GLY A 201 -3.11 9.20 29.33
C GLY A 201 -4.53 9.20 28.76
N VAL A 202 -5.48 8.65 29.51
CA VAL A 202 -6.91 8.75 29.20
C VAL A 202 -7.63 9.53 30.31
N ASP A 203 -8.27 10.65 29.95
CA ASP A 203 -9.14 11.38 30.87
C ASP A 203 -10.61 11.01 30.63
N TYR A 204 -11.19 10.34 31.62
CA TYR A 204 -12.58 9.90 31.62
C TYR A 204 -13.51 10.85 32.40
N HIS A 205 -13.00 11.97 32.91
CA HIS A 205 -13.75 12.99 33.66
C HIS A 205 -14.51 12.45 34.90
N TRP A 206 -14.13 11.29 35.44
CA TRP A 206 -14.76 10.68 36.62
C TRP A 206 -14.77 11.61 37.84
N GLY A 207 -13.76 12.47 37.98
CA GLY A 207 -13.68 13.41 39.10
C GLY A 207 -14.89 14.35 39.18
N GLU A 208 -15.38 14.84 38.05
CA GLU A 208 -16.57 15.70 38.00
C GLU A 208 -17.85 14.93 38.34
N LEU A 209 -17.96 13.70 37.84
CA LEU A 209 -19.05 12.78 38.16
C LEU A 209 -19.09 12.43 39.66
N PHE A 210 -17.95 12.08 40.26
CA PHE A 210 -17.87 11.80 41.70
C PHE A 210 -18.19 13.03 42.54
N LYS A 211 -17.73 14.22 42.15
CA LYS A 211 -18.10 15.48 42.81
C LYS A 211 -19.61 15.71 42.76
N ALA A 212 -20.22 15.55 41.59
CA ALA A 212 -21.66 15.69 41.41
C ALA A 212 -22.45 14.66 42.24
N ALA A 213 -22.03 13.39 42.25
CA ALA A 213 -22.64 12.33 43.04
C ALA A 213 -22.49 12.54 44.55
N ALA A 214 -21.34 13.03 45.01
CA ALA A 214 -21.11 13.37 46.42
C ALA A 214 -22.01 14.54 46.86
N LEU A 215 -22.09 15.60 46.06
CA LEU A 215 -22.99 16.75 46.31
C LEU A 215 -24.46 16.30 46.36
N SER A 216 -24.87 15.43 45.44
CA SER A 216 -26.22 14.85 45.43
C SER A 216 -26.49 14.03 46.69
N THR A 217 -25.53 13.23 47.14
CA THR A 217 -25.65 12.44 48.38
C THR A 217 -25.83 13.36 49.58
N VAL A 218 -25.00 14.39 49.73
CA VAL A 218 -25.12 15.36 50.84
C VAL A 218 -26.47 16.08 50.83
N LEU A 219 -26.93 16.53 49.65
CA LEU A 219 -28.23 17.18 49.53
C LEU A 219 -29.39 16.23 49.88
N SER A 220 -29.29 14.96 49.47
CA SER A 220 -30.31 13.93 49.78
C SER A 220 -30.37 13.58 51.27
N VAL A 221 -29.22 13.50 51.95
CA VAL A 221 -29.14 13.26 53.40
C VAL A 221 -29.61 14.49 54.18
N GLY A 222 -29.25 15.69 53.73
CA GLY A 222 -29.72 16.94 54.34
C GLY A 222 -31.23 17.12 54.23
N ALA A 223 -31.83 16.77 53.08
CA ALA A 223 -33.28 16.79 52.90
C ALA A 223 -34.00 15.79 53.81
N GLN A 224 -33.41 14.61 54.06
CA GLN A 224 -33.96 13.59 54.95
C GLN A 224 -33.80 13.95 56.45
N ALA A 225 -32.73 14.64 56.83
CA ALA A 225 -32.51 15.08 58.21
C ALA A 225 -33.43 16.24 58.62
N GLY A 226 -33.96 17.00 57.65
CA GLY A 226 -34.95 18.07 57.89
C GLY A 226 -36.40 17.59 58.04
N SER A 227 -36.70 16.33 57.72
CA SER A 227 -38.03 15.71 57.91
C SER A 227 -38.04 14.90 59.20
N SER A 228 -38.24 15.56 60.33
CA SER A 228 -38.49 14.88 61.62
C SER A 228 -39.97 14.94 61.96
N ASP A 229 -40.48 13.81 62.46
CA ASP A 229 -41.83 13.53 62.95
C ASP A 229 -42.95 13.25 61.91
N GLN A 230 -42.86 12.14 61.17
CA GLN A 230 -43.93 11.10 61.06
C GLN A 230 -43.56 10.04 59.99
N ASP A 231 -43.95 8.78 60.26
CA ASP A 231 -44.15 7.65 59.33
C ASP A 231 -43.00 6.67 58.98
N SER A 232 -43.10 5.48 59.61
CA SER A 232 -42.40 4.24 59.25
C SER A 232 -42.71 3.75 57.82
N ASP A 233 -43.84 4.16 57.25
CA ASP A 233 -44.22 3.87 55.86
C ASP A 233 -43.48 4.76 54.87
N LEU A 234 -43.19 6.02 55.25
CA LEU A 234 -42.34 6.92 54.46
C LEU A 234 -40.90 6.40 54.42
N VAL A 235 -40.38 5.90 55.54
CA VAL A 235 -39.03 5.27 55.62
C VAL A 235 -38.96 3.99 54.77
N ARG A 236 -40.03 3.19 54.72
CA ARG A 236 -40.08 1.96 53.92
C ARG A 236 -40.24 2.26 52.42
N ALA A 237 -41.06 3.25 52.07
CA ALA A 237 -41.24 3.77 50.72
C ALA A 237 -39.99 4.50 50.20
N LEU A 238 -39.25 5.20 51.07
CA LEU A 238 -37.95 5.80 50.77
C LEU A 238 -36.89 4.72 50.54
N ARG A 239 -36.87 3.63 51.30
CA ARG A 239 -35.93 2.52 51.07
C ARG A 239 -36.18 1.81 49.74
N SER A 240 -37.43 1.56 49.37
CA SER A 240 -37.77 0.97 48.06
C SER A 240 -37.60 1.96 46.90
N GLY A 241 -37.99 3.23 47.11
CA GLY A 241 -37.83 4.29 46.10
C GLY A 241 -36.37 4.68 45.87
N ALA A 242 -35.53 4.64 46.91
CA ALA A 242 -34.10 4.86 46.80
C ALA A 242 -33.39 3.68 46.13
N SER A 243 -33.77 2.42 46.41
CA SER A 243 -33.19 1.27 45.71
C SER A 243 -33.55 1.26 44.22
N ASP A 244 -34.79 1.59 43.87
CA ASP A 244 -35.22 1.64 42.47
C ASP A 244 -34.66 2.87 41.73
N SER A 245 -34.56 4.03 42.40
CA SER A 245 -33.97 5.25 41.82
C SER A 245 -32.46 5.15 41.66
N VAL A 246 -31.73 4.56 42.61
CA VAL A 246 -30.28 4.31 42.48
C VAL A 246 -30.01 3.35 41.32
N SER A 247 -30.87 2.35 41.12
CA SER A 247 -30.78 1.40 40.01
C SER A 247 -31.02 2.08 38.65
N GLN A 248 -32.04 2.95 38.55
CA GLN A 248 -32.34 3.69 37.31
C GLN A 248 -31.31 4.79 37.00
N VAL A 249 -30.89 5.57 37.99
CA VAL A 249 -29.83 6.58 37.84
C VAL A 249 -28.51 5.92 37.50
N GLY A 250 -28.18 4.79 38.13
CA GLY A 250 -27.00 4.00 37.80
C GLY A 250 -27.00 3.51 36.35
N GLN A 251 -28.12 2.95 35.87
CA GLN A 251 -28.26 2.52 34.47
C GLN A 251 -28.20 3.68 33.48
N GLN A 252 -28.81 4.83 33.81
CA GLN A 252 -28.83 6.00 32.95
C GLN A 252 -27.47 6.72 32.91
N VAL A 253 -26.71 6.73 34.01
CA VAL A 253 -25.33 7.25 34.07
C VAL A 253 -24.39 6.37 33.26
N VAL A 254 -24.50 5.04 33.37
CA VAL A 254 -23.71 4.10 32.56
C VAL A 254 -24.02 4.27 31.06
N GLN A 255 -25.30 4.45 30.70
CA GLN A 255 -25.69 4.75 29.32
C GLN A 255 -25.21 6.11 28.82
N ARG A 256 -25.17 7.14 29.68
CA ARG A 256 -24.60 8.45 29.33
C ARG A 256 -23.08 8.42 29.16
N GLN A 257 -22.38 7.60 29.95
CA GLN A 257 -20.94 7.42 29.84
C GLN A 257 -20.54 6.73 28.53
N LEU A 258 -21.40 5.86 27.99
CA LEU A 258 -21.22 5.30 26.64
C LEU A 258 -21.39 6.36 25.53
N ALA A 259 -21.99 7.51 25.83
CA ALA A 259 -22.26 8.57 24.86
C ALA A 259 -21.18 9.67 24.79
N PHE A 260 -20.28 9.77 25.77
CA PHE A 260 -19.16 10.72 25.75
C PHE A 260 -17.86 10.01 25.38
N ALA A 261 -17.25 10.42 24.26
CA ALA A 261 -15.92 9.94 23.89
C ALA A 261 -14.89 10.44 24.91
N PRO A 262 -13.98 9.57 25.41
CA PRO A 262 -12.91 10.01 26.31
C PRO A 262 -11.94 10.94 25.58
N THR A 263 -11.30 11.85 26.34
CA THR A 263 -10.21 12.67 25.79
C THR A 263 -8.89 11.91 25.97
N LEU A 264 -8.25 11.58 24.84
CA LEU A 264 -6.93 10.97 24.82
C LEU A 264 -5.87 12.07 24.78
N MET A 265 -4.88 11.92 25.66
CA MET A 265 -3.80 12.87 25.86
C MET A 265 -2.47 12.15 25.67
N ILE A 266 -1.69 12.57 24.68
CA ILE A 266 -0.31 12.11 24.50
C ILE A 266 0.62 13.28 24.83
N ARG A 267 1.52 13.07 25.79
CA ARG A 267 2.44 14.13 26.21
C ARG A 267 3.53 14.43 25.18
N PRO A 268 4.04 15.68 25.15
CA PRO A 268 5.33 15.96 24.49
C PRO A 268 6.42 15.02 25.00
N GLY A 269 7.35 14.64 24.12
CA GLY A 269 8.43 13.70 24.39
C GLY A 269 8.03 12.23 24.27
N PHE A 270 6.77 11.91 23.99
CA PHE A 270 6.32 10.52 23.86
C PHE A 270 7.01 9.82 22.67
N PRO A 271 7.57 8.61 22.86
CA PRO A 271 8.25 7.87 21.80
C PRO A 271 7.24 7.36 20.77
N VAL A 272 7.58 7.53 19.49
CA VAL A 272 6.75 7.15 18.35
C VAL A 272 7.60 6.47 17.28
N ARG A 273 6.96 5.62 16.49
CA ARG A 273 7.57 4.92 15.37
C ARG A 273 6.87 5.33 14.08
N VAL A 274 7.65 5.75 13.08
CA VAL A 274 7.15 5.93 11.72
C VAL A 274 7.37 4.63 10.98
N LEU A 275 6.30 4.00 10.51
CA LEU A 275 6.38 2.76 9.73
C LEU A 275 6.47 3.10 8.25
N VAL A 276 7.53 2.65 7.59
CA VAL A 276 7.73 2.86 6.15
C VAL A 276 6.91 1.81 5.39
N THR A 277 5.92 2.22 4.62
CA THR A 277 5.03 1.33 3.85
C THR A 277 5.43 1.20 2.39
N ARG A 278 6.33 2.07 1.92
CA ARG A 278 6.85 2.10 0.55
C ARG A 278 8.34 2.35 0.58
N ASP A 279 9.06 1.76 -0.36
CA ASP A 279 10.50 1.98 -0.50
C ASP A 279 10.79 3.47 -0.73
N LEU A 280 11.63 4.03 0.13
CA LEU A 280 12.09 5.41 0.05
C LEU A 280 13.50 5.42 -0.52
N ALA A 281 13.64 5.88 -1.77
CA ALA A 281 14.94 6.18 -2.35
C ALA A 281 15.45 7.50 -1.76
N LEU A 282 16.62 7.45 -1.13
CA LEU A 282 17.23 8.56 -0.40
C LEU A 282 18.65 8.80 -0.91
N GLU A 283 19.23 9.92 -0.50
CA GLU A 283 20.66 10.19 -0.68
C GLU A 283 21.38 9.93 0.65
N PRO A 284 22.63 9.47 0.64
CA PRO A 284 23.45 9.39 1.85
C PRO A 284 23.54 10.76 2.51
N TYR A 285 23.35 10.79 3.82
CA TYR A 285 23.49 12.01 4.58
C TYR A 285 24.98 12.31 4.82
N GLY A 286 25.45 13.49 4.38
CA GLY A 286 26.84 13.92 4.51
C GLY A 286 27.79 13.40 3.42
N GLY A 287 27.26 12.80 2.35
CA GLY A 287 28.00 12.36 1.17
C GLY A 287 27.84 13.29 -0.03
#